data_AF-A0A1V4RE19-F1
#
_entry.id   AF-A0A1V4RE19-F1
#
_cell.length_a   1.000
_cell.length_b   1.000
_cell.length_c   1.000
_cell.angle_alpha   90.00
_cell.angle_beta   90.00
_cell.angle_gamma   90.00
#
_symmetry.space_group_name_H-M   'P 1'
#
loop_
_entity.id
_entity.type
_entity.pdbx_description
1 polymer ?
#
loop_
_entity_poly.entity_id
_entity_poly.type
_entity_poly.pdbx_seq_one_letter_code
_entity_poly.pdbx_strand_id
1 'polypeptide(L)'
;MKKAVFVSVLFMAAASGCLDFGEDVETDNPTQQQLEFCEAVMHLNPQMDYQPAGMKVIGSGIDGAAWMVFSTEETQTGAIFDTAYVSPGSLLGTASVYSPDDMPEWWNPSEYKLTGGIIELSDGCFLNVGMNRTSGGTVVFIFWNEI
;
A
#
# COMPACT_ATOMS: atom_id res chain seq x y z
N MET A 1 18.30 -55.40 22.07
CA MET A 1 17.20 -54.50 21.67
C MET A 1 17.66 -53.07 21.93
N LYS A 2 18.00 -52.31 20.88
CA LYS A 2 18.46 -50.92 21.00
C LYS A 2 17.39 -50.01 20.44
N LYS A 3 16.85 -49.12 21.29
CA LYS A 3 15.83 -48.13 20.95
C LYS A 3 16.51 -46.99 20.19
N ALA A 4 16.07 -46.69 18.97
CA ALA A 4 16.47 -45.48 18.26
C ALA A 4 15.38 -44.43 18.44
N VAL A 5 15.78 -43.31 19.03
CA VAL A 5 14.96 -42.14 19.34
C VAL A 5 14.73 -41.36 18.05
N PHE A 6 13.46 -41.11 17.72
CA PHE A 6 13.05 -40.18 16.66
C PHE A 6 13.34 -38.75 17.15
N VAL A 7 14.30 -38.06 16.53
CA VAL A 7 14.51 -36.62 16.72
C VAL A 7 13.76 -35.92 15.59
N SER A 8 12.55 -35.44 15.89
CA SER A 8 11.80 -34.57 15.00
C SER A 8 12.34 -33.15 15.18
N VAL A 9 13.16 -32.67 14.25
CA VAL A 9 13.63 -31.28 14.23
C VAL A 9 12.52 -30.44 13.60
N LEU A 10 11.71 -29.83 14.47
CA LEU A 10 10.70 -28.86 14.12
C LEU A 10 11.43 -27.52 13.85
N PHE A 11 11.70 -27.23 12.57
CA PHE A 11 12.17 -25.92 12.13
C PHE A 11 10.97 -24.95 12.17
N MET A 12 10.72 -24.34 13.32
CA MET A 12 9.91 -23.11 13.38
C MET A 12 10.81 -21.96 12.95
N ALA A 13 10.76 -21.60 11.67
CA ALA A 13 11.22 -20.29 11.23
C ALA A 13 10.14 -19.26 11.60
N ALA A 14 10.21 -18.77 12.84
CA ALA A 14 9.49 -17.56 13.23
C ALA A 14 10.30 -16.37 12.70
N ALA A 15 10.06 -15.99 11.45
CA ALA A 15 10.48 -14.69 10.95
C ALA A 15 9.46 -13.63 11.42
N SER A 16 9.41 -13.39 12.73
CA SER A 16 8.88 -12.14 13.26
C SER A 16 9.97 -11.08 13.11
N GLY A 17 10.23 -10.68 11.87
CA GLY A 17 10.96 -9.45 11.60
C GLY A 17 10.01 -8.31 11.89
N CYS A 18 10.27 -7.56 12.98
CA CYS A 18 9.75 -6.21 13.10
C CYS A 18 10.16 -5.47 11.83
N LEU A 19 9.18 -5.12 11.00
CA LEU A 19 9.38 -4.22 9.88
C LEU A 19 9.58 -2.82 10.45
N ASP A 20 10.81 -2.53 10.88
CA ASP A 20 11.29 -1.18 11.13
C ASP A 20 11.74 -0.60 9.78
N PHE A 21 10.91 0.26 9.20
CA PHE A 21 11.30 1.06 8.04
C PHE A 21 11.79 2.44 8.47
N GLY A 22 12.42 2.57 9.64
CA GLY A 22 12.96 3.82 10.19
C GLY A 22 13.97 4.59 9.32
N GLU A 23 14.17 4.18 8.06
CA GLU A 23 14.87 4.93 7.03
C GLU A 23 13.90 5.37 5.93
N ASP A 24 13.99 6.65 5.57
CA ASP A 24 13.28 7.17 4.42
C ASP A 24 13.73 6.46 3.14
N VAL A 25 12.78 6.06 2.31
CA VAL A 25 13.06 5.36 1.06
C VAL A 25 12.17 5.86 -0.06
N GLU A 26 12.74 5.95 -1.25
CA GLU A 26 12.07 6.37 -2.48
C GLU A 26 12.58 5.51 -3.64
N THR A 27 11.69 4.85 -4.38
CA THR A 27 12.08 3.95 -5.48
C THR A 27 10.94 3.71 -6.47
N ASP A 28 11.29 3.51 -7.74
CA ASP A 28 10.41 3.03 -8.82
C ASP A 28 10.47 1.50 -9.02
N ASN A 29 11.32 0.81 -8.25
CA ASN A 29 11.52 -0.64 -8.30
C ASN A 29 11.47 -1.22 -6.87
N PRO A 30 10.30 -1.15 -6.20
CA PRO A 30 10.19 -1.61 -4.83
C PRO A 30 10.46 -3.10 -4.69
N THR A 31 11.10 -3.46 -3.58
CA THR A 31 11.26 -4.85 -3.15
C THR A 31 9.93 -5.41 -2.62
N GLN A 32 9.79 -6.73 -2.62
CA GLN A 32 8.60 -7.41 -2.07
C GLN A 32 8.28 -6.97 -0.63
N GLN A 33 9.31 -6.81 0.21
CA GLN A 33 9.13 -6.40 1.61
C GLN A 33 8.55 -4.97 1.73
N GLN A 34 8.95 -4.07 0.84
CA GLN A 34 8.42 -2.70 0.82
C GLN A 34 6.99 -2.66 0.28
N LEU A 35 6.66 -3.52 -0.69
CA LEU A 35 5.30 -3.69 -1.17
C LEU A 35 4.37 -4.23 -0.08
N GLU A 36 4.80 -5.26 0.66
CA GLU A 36 4.04 -5.83 1.79
C GLU A 36 3.72 -4.79 2.87
N PHE A 37 4.65 -3.85 3.11
CA PHE A 37 4.40 -2.73 4.01
C PHE A 37 3.30 -1.80 3.49
N CYS A 38 3.44 -1.33 2.25
CA CYS A 38 2.45 -0.46 1.63
C CYS A 38 1.08 -1.15 1.58
N GLU A 39 1.02 -2.41 1.17
CA GLU A 39 -0.20 -3.23 1.17
C GLU A 39 -0.88 -3.25 2.55
N ALA A 40 -0.09 -3.45 3.61
CA ALA A 40 -0.60 -3.52 4.97
C ALA A 40 -1.16 -2.17 5.46
N VAL A 41 -0.40 -1.07 5.34
CA VAL A 41 -0.82 0.25 5.86
C VAL A 41 -1.89 0.90 5.00
N MET A 42 -1.93 0.57 3.71
CA MET A 42 -2.92 1.09 2.76
C MET A 42 -4.15 0.20 2.61
N HIS A 43 -4.20 -0.92 3.35
CA HIS A 43 -5.30 -1.89 3.33
C HIS A 43 -5.65 -2.36 1.91
N LEU A 44 -4.64 -2.74 1.12
CA LEU A 44 -4.84 -3.33 -0.20
C LEU A 44 -5.36 -4.77 -0.07
N ASN A 45 -6.15 -5.21 -1.05
CA ASN A 45 -6.59 -6.60 -1.12
C ASN A 45 -5.37 -7.52 -1.39
N PRO A 46 -5.02 -8.44 -0.48
CA PRO A 46 -3.82 -9.27 -0.60
C PRO A 46 -3.90 -10.33 -1.71
N GLN A 47 -5.04 -10.44 -2.40
CA GLN A 47 -5.22 -11.33 -3.55
C GLN A 47 -5.29 -10.56 -4.88
N MET A 48 -5.16 -9.24 -4.85
CA MET A 48 -5.16 -8.42 -6.05
C MET A 48 -3.82 -8.54 -6.77
N ASP A 49 -3.87 -8.82 -8.07
CA ASP A 49 -2.71 -8.63 -8.94
C ASP A 49 -2.56 -7.16 -9.32
N TYR A 50 -1.35 -6.64 -9.18
CA TYR A 50 -1.01 -5.27 -9.56
C TYR A 50 0.45 -5.13 -10.00
N GLN A 51 0.75 -4.01 -10.64
CA GLN A 51 2.09 -3.63 -11.06
C GLN A 51 2.47 -2.30 -10.41
N PRO A 52 3.44 -2.26 -9.49
CA PRO A 52 3.88 -1.01 -8.87
C PRO A 52 4.61 -0.14 -9.89
N ALA A 53 4.38 1.17 -9.82
CA ALA A 53 5.11 2.18 -10.59
C ALA A 53 6.15 2.91 -9.73
N GLY A 54 5.91 2.99 -8.42
CA GLY A 54 6.86 3.54 -7.46
C GLY A 54 6.25 3.74 -6.09
N MET A 55 7.12 3.97 -5.12
CA MET A 55 6.75 4.31 -3.75
C MET A 55 7.76 5.23 -3.07
N LYS A 56 7.28 5.92 -2.05
CA LYS A 56 8.07 6.70 -1.10
C LYS A 56 7.57 6.39 0.31
N VAL A 57 8.44 6.13 1.25
CA VAL A 57 8.11 5.97 2.67
C VAL A 57 9.00 6.92 3.45
N ILE A 58 8.38 7.69 4.34
CA ILE A 58 9.04 8.52 5.33
C ILE A 58 8.79 7.83 6.66
N GLY A 59 9.80 7.09 7.12
CA GLY A 59 9.79 6.39 8.40
C GLY A 59 10.61 7.11 9.47
N SER A 60 11.43 8.09 9.07
CA SER A 60 12.21 8.89 10.01
C SER A 60 11.41 10.15 10.43
N GLY A 61 10.80 10.12 11.62
CA GLY A 61 9.93 11.21 12.06
C GLY A 61 9.14 10.92 13.32
N ILE A 62 8.25 11.84 13.70
CA ILE A 62 7.22 11.61 14.72
C ILE A 62 6.04 10.85 14.08
N ASP A 63 5.67 11.23 12.87
CA ASP A 63 4.56 10.67 12.10
C ASP A 63 5.09 9.94 10.86
N GLY A 64 4.62 8.73 10.61
CA GLY A 64 4.98 7.93 9.43
C GLY A 64 4.12 8.30 8.22
N ALA A 65 4.73 8.34 7.03
CA ALA A 65 4.03 8.64 5.79
C ALA A 65 4.46 7.73 4.64
N ALA A 66 3.54 7.39 3.73
CA ALA A 66 3.82 6.55 2.58
C ALA A 66 3.04 6.97 1.33
N TRP A 67 3.68 6.90 0.17
CA TRP A 67 3.09 7.12 -1.14
C TRP A 67 3.32 5.88 -1.98
N MET A 68 2.31 5.48 -2.75
CA MET A 68 2.43 4.39 -3.71
C MET A 68 1.61 4.70 -4.96
N VAL A 69 2.17 4.38 -6.12
CA VAL A 69 1.44 4.34 -7.39
C VAL A 69 1.52 2.94 -7.96
N PHE A 70 0.40 2.42 -8.42
CA PHE A 70 0.34 1.13 -9.10
C PHE A 70 -0.78 1.09 -10.13
N SER A 71 -0.71 0.08 -10.99
CA SER A 71 -1.76 -0.26 -11.95
C SER A 71 -2.29 -1.67 -11.68
N THR A 72 -3.58 -1.87 -11.91
CA THR A 72 -4.25 -3.17 -11.78
C THR A 72 -5.34 -3.30 -12.84
N GLU A 73 -5.70 -4.53 -13.21
CA GLU A 73 -6.85 -4.79 -14.09
C GLU A 73 -8.20 -4.55 -13.37
N GLU A 74 -8.17 -4.48 -12.04
CA GLU A 74 -9.36 -4.25 -11.24
C GLU A 74 -9.95 -2.85 -11.44
N THR A 75 -11.27 -2.77 -11.53
CA THR A 75 -12.00 -1.50 -11.70
C THR A 75 -12.88 -1.13 -10.50
N GLN A 76 -13.18 -2.11 -9.66
CA GLN A 76 -14.06 -1.95 -8.50
C GLN A 76 -13.24 -1.69 -7.24
N THR A 77 -13.63 -0.70 -6.44
CA THR A 77 -12.93 -0.35 -5.19
C THR A 77 -12.75 -1.55 -4.27
N GLY A 78 -13.79 -2.37 -4.08
CA GLY A 78 -13.75 -3.53 -3.19
C GLY A 78 -12.92 -4.71 -3.71
N ALA A 79 -12.42 -4.66 -4.95
CA ALA A 79 -11.43 -5.61 -5.44
C ALA A 79 -10.00 -5.11 -5.20
N ILE A 80 -9.81 -3.79 -5.09
CA ILE A 80 -8.51 -3.13 -4.88
C ILE A 80 -8.15 -3.07 -3.39
N PHE A 81 -9.12 -2.80 -2.53
CA PHE A 81 -8.92 -2.59 -1.09
C PHE A 81 -9.61 -3.67 -0.26
N ASP A 82 -9.07 -3.92 0.94
CA ASP A 82 -9.75 -4.69 1.96
C ASP A 82 -11.00 -3.94 2.47
N THR A 83 -12.16 -4.50 2.13
CA THR A 83 -13.47 -3.92 2.47
C THR A 83 -13.77 -3.87 3.97
N ALA A 84 -12.99 -4.55 4.82
CA ALA A 84 -13.07 -4.41 6.27
C ALA A 84 -12.61 -3.02 6.74
N TYR A 85 -11.74 -2.35 5.96
CA TYR A 85 -11.15 -1.06 6.30
C TYR A 85 -11.58 0.05 5.33
N VAL A 86 -11.75 -0.27 4.04
CA VAL A 86 -12.10 0.69 3.00
C VAL A 86 -13.48 0.37 2.42
N SER A 87 -14.47 1.21 2.73
CA SER A 87 -15.82 1.06 2.16
C SER A 87 -15.83 1.41 0.67
N PRO A 88 -16.34 0.55 -0.24
CA PRO A 88 -16.33 0.82 -1.68
C PRO A 88 -16.98 2.15 -2.10
N GLY A 89 -17.93 2.65 -1.31
CA GLY A 89 -18.64 3.90 -1.56
C GLY A 89 -17.89 5.17 -1.15
N SER A 90 -16.81 5.08 -0.36
CA SER A 90 -16.07 6.27 0.12
C SER A 90 -15.22 6.93 -0.96
N LEU A 91 -14.97 6.25 -2.08
CA LEU A 91 -14.03 6.67 -3.12
C LEU A 91 -14.68 6.93 -4.50
N LEU A 92 -15.91 7.48 -4.48
CA LEU A 92 -16.69 7.78 -5.68
C LEU A 92 -16.68 9.27 -6.08
N GLY A 93 -16.12 10.15 -5.25
CA GLY A 93 -16.06 11.59 -5.51
C GLY A 93 -14.92 11.98 -6.47
N THR A 94 -14.88 13.23 -6.90
CA THR A 94 -13.68 13.81 -7.53
C THR A 94 -12.55 13.85 -6.50
N ALA A 95 -11.34 13.43 -6.88
CA ALA A 95 -10.19 13.40 -5.97
C ALA A 95 -9.10 14.39 -6.36
N SER A 96 -8.48 14.99 -5.35
CA SER A 96 -7.11 15.48 -5.39
C SER A 96 -6.31 14.64 -4.40
N VAL A 97 -5.15 14.17 -4.82
CA VAL A 97 -4.25 13.38 -3.96
C VAL A 97 -3.12 14.29 -3.50
N TYR A 98 -2.75 14.18 -2.22
CA TYR A 98 -1.65 14.93 -1.65
C TYR A 98 -0.34 14.63 -2.37
N SER A 99 0.31 15.70 -2.85
CA SER A 99 1.60 15.62 -3.54
C SER A 99 2.50 16.69 -2.93
N PRO A 100 3.57 16.32 -2.20
CA PRO A 100 4.59 17.29 -1.82
C PRO A 100 5.33 17.80 -3.08
N ASP A 101 6.02 18.93 -2.94
CA ASP A 101 6.68 19.63 -4.05
C ASP A 101 7.86 18.83 -4.65
N ASP A 102 8.42 17.88 -3.91
CA ASP A 102 9.59 17.07 -4.25
C ASP A 102 9.24 15.64 -4.71
N MET A 103 8.02 15.43 -5.23
CA MET A 103 7.63 14.09 -5.67
C MET A 103 8.33 13.64 -6.95
N PRO A 104 8.69 12.35 -7.07
CA PRO A 104 9.27 11.79 -8.29
C PRO A 104 8.30 11.78 -9.46
N GLU A 105 8.85 11.63 -10.69
CA GLU A 105 8.06 11.62 -11.93
C GLU A 105 6.98 10.52 -11.98
N TRP A 106 7.20 9.38 -11.31
CA TRP A 106 6.21 8.30 -11.23
C TRP A 106 4.96 8.70 -10.42
N TRP A 107 5.06 9.74 -9.58
CA TRP A 107 3.94 10.34 -8.88
C TRP A 107 3.47 11.60 -9.62
N ASN A 108 2.63 11.41 -10.62
CA ASN A 108 2.07 12.53 -11.39
C ASN A 108 0.53 12.44 -11.52
N PRO A 109 -0.22 12.63 -10.41
CA PRO A 109 -1.67 12.55 -10.42
C PRO A 109 -2.34 13.60 -11.32
N SER A 110 -1.63 14.68 -11.68
CA SER A 110 -2.16 15.80 -12.48
C SER A 110 -2.46 15.42 -13.94
N GLU A 111 -1.85 14.35 -14.44
CA GLU A 111 -2.10 13.83 -15.80
C GLU A 111 -3.42 13.06 -15.91
N TYR A 112 -4.11 12.85 -14.79
CA TYR A 112 -5.25 11.94 -14.70
C TYR A 112 -6.52 12.63 -14.24
N LYS A 113 -7.66 12.11 -14.69
CA LYS A 113 -8.97 12.47 -14.13
C LYS A 113 -9.31 11.52 -12.99
N LEU A 114 -9.03 11.95 -11.77
CA LEU A 114 -9.11 11.09 -10.60
C LEU A 114 -10.49 11.10 -9.93
N THR A 115 -10.91 9.90 -9.54
CA THR A 115 -12.00 9.66 -8.57
C THR A 115 -11.41 9.09 -7.28
N GLY A 116 -11.99 9.39 -6.13
CA GLY A 116 -11.45 8.96 -4.86
C GLY A 116 -11.90 9.82 -3.69
N GLY A 117 -11.02 10.00 -2.71
CA GLY A 117 -11.35 10.68 -1.46
C GLY A 117 -10.29 10.50 -0.37
N ILE A 118 -10.68 10.93 0.84
CA ILE A 118 -9.91 10.70 2.06
C ILE A 118 -10.68 9.69 2.91
N ILE A 119 -9.98 8.73 3.48
CA ILE A 119 -10.52 7.69 4.37
C ILE A 119 -9.79 7.81 5.70
N GLU A 120 -10.51 8.07 6.77
CA GLU A 120 -9.98 7.95 8.12
C GLU A 120 -9.88 6.46 8.48
N LEU A 121 -8.71 6.06 8.97
CA LEU A 121 -8.43 4.73 9.50
C LEU A 121 -8.46 4.77 11.03
N SER A 122 -8.24 3.62 11.68
CA SER A 122 -8.03 3.60 13.13
C SER A 122 -6.73 4.31 13.52
N ASP A 123 -6.60 4.63 14.81
CA ASP A 123 -5.34 5.05 15.42
C ASP A 123 -4.72 6.33 14.80
N GLY A 124 -5.56 7.27 14.37
CA GLY A 124 -5.10 8.56 13.84
C GLY A 124 -4.59 8.51 12.40
N CYS A 125 -4.61 7.34 11.76
CA CYS A 125 -4.15 7.19 10.39
C CYS A 125 -5.21 7.62 9.37
N PHE A 126 -4.78 8.01 8.16
CA PHE A 126 -5.69 8.20 7.03
C PHE A 126 -5.08 7.81 5.69
N LEU A 127 -5.95 7.58 4.72
CA LEU A 127 -5.60 7.41 3.30
C LEU A 127 -6.15 8.59 2.50
N ASN A 128 -5.36 9.11 1.58
CA ASN A 128 -5.84 9.96 0.50
C ASN A 128 -5.61 9.23 -0.82
N VAL A 129 -6.70 8.87 -1.48
CA VAL A 129 -6.70 7.99 -2.65
C VAL A 129 -7.24 8.72 -3.88
N GLY A 130 -6.57 8.54 -5.01
CA GLY A 130 -7.04 8.92 -6.33
C GLY A 130 -6.91 7.76 -7.30
N MET A 131 -7.95 7.52 -8.07
CA MET A 131 -8.04 6.41 -9.02
C MET A 131 -8.48 6.93 -10.38
N ASN A 132 -7.68 6.62 -11.39
CA ASN A 132 -8.05 6.78 -12.78
C ASN A 132 -8.55 5.44 -13.33
N ARG A 133 -9.88 5.29 -13.40
CA ARG A 133 -10.52 4.07 -13.89
C ARG A 133 -10.73 4.14 -15.39
N THR A 134 -10.32 3.09 -16.10
CA THR A 134 -10.53 2.93 -17.53
C THR A 134 -11.12 1.54 -17.82
N SER A 135 -11.44 1.26 -19.09
CA SER A 135 -11.86 -0.09 -19.49
C SER A 135 -10.74 -1.13 -19.42
N GLY A 136 -9.47 -0.69 -19.35
CA GLY A 136 -8.30 -1.57 -19.27
C GLY A 136 -7.75 -1.76 -17.85
N GLY A 137 -8.47 -1.27 -16.83
CA GLY A 137 -8.04 -1.31 -15.45
C GLY A 137 -7.96 0.06 -14.79
N THR A 138 -7.26 0.12 -13.66
CA THR A 138 -7.16 1.32 -12.80
C THR A 138 -5.71 1.64 -12.51
N VAL A 139 -5.35 2.93 -12.62
CA VAL A 139 -4.14 3.49 -12.01
C VAL A 139 -4.53 4.10 -10.68
N VAL A 140 -3.85 3.70 -9.61
CA VAL A 140 -4.14 4.12 -8.24
C VAL A 140 -2.97 4.93 -7.70
N PHE A 141 -3.28 6.10 -7.16
CA PHE A 141 -2.40 6.95 -6.38
C PHE A 141 -2.90 6.93 -4.95
N ILE A 142 -2.04 6.59 -4.01
CA ILE A 142 -2.41 6.51 -2.60
C ILE A 142 -1.32 7.14 -1.74
N PHE A 143 -1.77 7.99 -0.83
CA PHE A 143 -0.99 8.57 0.24
C PHE A 143 -1.56 8.07 1.56
N TRP A 144 -0.72 7.52 2.42
CA TRP A 144 -1.02 7.15 3.79
C TRP A 144 -0.21 8.01 4.75
N ASN A 145 -0.80 8.37 5.88
CA ASN A 145 -0.10 9.10 6.94
C ASN A 145 -0.69 8.78 8.32
N GLU A 146 0.17 8.79 9.33
CA GLU A 146 -0.15 8.79 10.76
C GLU A 146 -0.37 10.24 11.24
N ILE A 147 -1.29 10.48 12.19
CA ILE A 147 -1.54 11.79 12.82
C ILE A 147 -1.57 11.63 14.34
#